data_AF-A0A1W2HBG8-F1
#
_entry.id   AF-A0A1W2HBG8-F1
#
_cell.length_a   1.000
_cell.length_b   1.000
_cell.length_c   1.000
_cell.angle_alpha   90.00
_cell.angle_beta   90.00
_cell.angle_gamma   90.00
#
_symmetry.space_group_name_H-M   'P 1'
#
loop_
_entity.id
_entity.type
_entity.pdbx_description
1 polymer ?
#
loop_
_entity_poly.entity_id
_entity_poly.type
_entity_poly.pdbx_seq_one_letter_code
_entity_poly.pdbx_strand_id
1 'polypeptide(L)'
;MKTITLIIIPLLLLTSQGFGQEGDSTKYDSQKTTKFSFFNTDVIVYKNTEGNNTWEFISKGDQYHESQSKAKKSSNGLTLDIGINTWIGDDAAPAVKPWGSWNPAINYHYTFKPSKNFNLKSTLGVSWYNFKFENRNLQALRGNEGLIFVEHPSGTGTKSKISASYANLTVLPTIQTTNGNFSFGAGPYMGYRLGGRGKFVYRDPQNNRVREFQMGNMFATDFRYGLRAEIGVGDVTLYVNYDFNETFQENKGPKLNALSFGFIL
;
A
#
# COMPACT_ATOMS: atom_id res chain seq x y z
N MET A 1 11.66 -31.92 12.84
CA MET A 1 11.40 -31.15 11.59
C MET A 1 10.33 -30.11 11.92
N LYS A 2 10.64 -28.82 11.85
CA LYS A 2 9.70 -27.74 12.21
C LYS A 2 8.80 -27.42 11.00
N THR A 3 7.51 -27.65 11.14
CA THR A 3 6.50 -27.37 10.11
C THR A 3 6.18 -25.88 10.11
N ILE A 4 6.43 -25.20 8.99
CA ILE A 4 6.10 -23.78 8.79
C ILE A 4 4.66 -23.73 8.24
N THR A 5 3.73 -23.19 9.02
CA THR A 5 2.34 -22.95 8.60
C THR A 5 2.29 -21.69 7.74
N LEU A 6 1.94 -21.85 6.47
CA LEU A 6 1.75 -20.79 5.49
C LEU A 6 0.34 -20.18 5.69
N ILE A 7 0.25 -18.94 6.19
CA ILE A 7 -1.02 -18.21 6.25
C ILE A 7 -1.30 -17.61 4.87
N ILE A 8 -2.27 -18.20 4.17
CA ILE A 8 -2.86 -17.64 2.95
C ILE A 8 -3.96 -16.67 3.39
N ILE A 9 -3.79 -15.38 3.09
CA ILE A 9 -4.85 -14.38 3.24
C ILE A 9 -5.73 -14.49 1.99
N PRO A 10 -7.02 -14.90 2.09
CA PRO A 10 -7.90 -14.91 0.94
C PRO A 10 -8.31 -13.47 0.62
N LEU A 11 -8.15 -13.12 -0.66
CA LEU A 11 -8.65 -11.90 -1.26
C LEU A 11 -10.19 -12.01 -1.33
N LEU A 12 -10.90 -11.33 -0.42
CA LEU A 12 -12.37 -11.31 -0.40
C LEU A 12 -12.89 -10.41 -1.54
N LEU A 13 -13.33 -11.05 -2.62
CA LEU A 13 -14.26 -10.47 -3.60
C LEU A 13 -15.66 -10.55 -2.99
N LEU A 14 -16.21 -9.43 -2.55
CA LEU A 14 -17.60 -9.33 -2.10
C LEU A 14 -18.49 -8.90 -3.27
N THR A 15 -19.21 -9.87 -3.83
CA THR A 15 -20.38 -9.63 -4.67
C THR A 15 -21.56 -9.24 -3.78
N SER A 16 -22.08 -8.03 -3.93
CA SER A 16 -23.31 -7.60 -3.26
C SER A 16 -24.52 -8.30 -3.91
N GLN A 17 -25.10 -9.26 -3.21
CA GLN A 17 -26.48 -9.72 -3.45
C GLN A 17 -27.29 -9.25 -2.25
N GLY A 18 -28.16 -8.26 -2.48
CA GLY A 18 -29.05 -7.72 -1.47
C GLY A 18 -30.19 -8.69 -1.18
N PHE A 19 -30.40 -8.97 0.10
CA PHE A 19 -31.71 -9.34 0.63
C PHE A 19 -31.92 -8.51 1.89
N GLY A 20 -32.80 -7.52 1.77
CA GLY A 20 -33.35 -6.81 2.92
C GLY A 20 -34.39 -7.70 3.59
N GLN A 21 -34.30 -7.83 4.91
CA GLN A 21 -35.43 -8.23 5.72
C GLN A 21 -35.43 -7.39 7.00
N GLU A 22 -36.52 -6.65 7.14
CA GLU A 22 -36.91 -5.78 8.25
C GLU A 22 -37.09 -6.64 9.51
N GLY A 23 -36.45 -6.26 10.63
CA GLY A 23 -36.51 -7.00 11.89
C GLY A 23 -36.21 -6.10 13.08
N ASP A 24 -37.17 -6.05 13.99
CA ASP A 24 -37.33 -5.14 15.12
C ASP A 24 -36.08 -4.87 15.99
N SER A 25 -35.96 -3.61 16.39
CA SER A 25 -34.96 -3.10 17.34
C SER A 25 -35.17 -3.66 18.75
N THR A 26 -34.26 -4.54 19.20
CA THR A 26 -34.08 -4.83 20.62
C THR A 26 -32.75 -4.22 21.08
N LYS A 27 -32.83 -3.26 22.02
CA LYS A 27 -31.68 -2.61 22.66
C LYS A 27 -30.91 -3.64 23.49
N TYR A 28 -29.74 -4.07 23.02
CA TYR A 28 -28.79 -4.85 23.83
C TYR A 28 -27.85 -3.91 24.60
N ASP A 29 -27.81 -4.12 25.91
CA ASP A 29 -26.91 -3.47 26.87
C ASP A 29 -25.44 -3.78 26.51
N SER A 30 -24.71 -2.79 25.99
CA SER A 30 -23.35 -2.97 25.44
C SER A 30 -22.31 -2.26 26.31
N GLN A 31 -21.39 -3.04 26.90
CA GLN A 31 -20.48 -2.55 27.95
C GLN A 31 -19.13 -2.02 27.44
N LYS A 32 -18.75 -2.26 26.17
CA LYS A 32 -17.52 -1.68 25.60
C LYS A 32 -17.57 -1.60 24.08
N THR A 33 -17.34 -0.40 23.57
CA THR A 33 -17.37 -0.11 22.13
C THR A 33 -15.95 0.16 21.63
N THR A 34 -15.47 -0.62 20.66
CA THR A 34 -14.27 -0.26 19.89
C THR A 34 -14.69 0.14 18.49
N LYS A 35 -14.39 1.38 18.11
CA LYS A 35 -14.70 1.92 16.80
C LYS A 35 -13.41 2.09 16.01
N PHE A 36 -13.33 1.49 14.83
CA PHE A 36 -12.27 1.74 13.88
C PHE A 36 -12.86 1.97 12.49
N SER A 37 -12.26 2.88 11.74
CA SER A 37 -12.71 3.23 10.39
C SER A 37 -11.86 2.47 9.38
N PHE A 38 -12.53 1.80 8.44
CA PHE A 38 -11.93 1.13 7.29
C PHE A 38 -12.59 1.69 6.04
N PHE A 39 -11.86 2.51 5.29
CA PHE A 39 -12.38 3.24 4.12
C PHE A 39 -13.56 4.16 4.46
N ASN A 40 -14.66 4.03 3.70
CA ASN A 40 -15.91 4.72 3.94
C ASN A 40 -16.84 3.97 4.91
N THR A 41 -16.33 2.98 5.64
CA THR A 41 -17.11 2.13 6.55
C THR A 41 -16.58 2.27 7.97
N ASP A 42 -17.47 2.61 8.89
CA ASP A 42 -17.17 2.51 10.32
C ASP A 42 -17.49 1.09 10.78
N VAL A 43 -16.51 0.43 11.40
CA VAL A 43 -16.69 -0.87 12.04
C VAL A 43 -16.83 -0.65 13.53
N ILE A 44 -17.97 -1.08 14.08
CA ILE A 44 -18.27 -1.02 15.50
C ILE A 44 -18.28 -2.45 16.04
N VAL A 45 -17.46 -2.70 17.05
CA VAL A 45 -17.43 -3.98 17.76
C VAL A 45 -18.10 -3.81 19.11
N TYR A 46 -19.18 -4.56 19.33
CA TYR A 46 -19.81 -4.66 20.63
C TYR A 46 -19.39 -5.95 21.30
N LYS A 47 -19.08 -5.84 22.60
CA LYS A 47 -18.89 -6.99 23.46
C LYS A 47 -20.13 -7.16 24.31
N ASN A 48 -20.85 -8.26 24.11
CA ASN A 48 -22.00 -8.60 24.94
C ASN A 48 -21.53 -9.00 26.34
N THR A 49 -22.43 -8.89 27.32
CA THR A 49 -22.23 -9.34 28.71
C THR A 49 -21.87 -10.82 28.81
N GLU A 50 -22.22 -11.62 27.80
CA GLU A 50 -21.87 -13.04 27.66
C GLU A 50 -20.48 -13.30 27.03
N GLY A 51 -19.71 -12.25 26.73
CA GLY A 51 -18.34 -12.36 26.20
C GLY A 51 -18.21 -12.54 24.69
N ASN A 52 -19.33 -12.64 23.96
CA ASN A 52 -19.36 -12.73 22.49
C ASN A 52 -19.17 -11.35 21.82
N ASN A 53 -18.48 -11.34 20.67
CA ASN A 53 -18.22 -10.14 19.88
C ASN A 53 -19.20 -10.06 18.70
N THR A 54 -19.97 -8.98 18.59
CA THR A 54 -20.79 -8.67 17.40
C THR A 54 -20.13 -7.58 16.57
N TRP A 55 -20.23 -7.70 15.25
CA TRP A 55 -19.57 -6.82 14.28
C TRP A 55 -20.64 -6.09 13.48
N GLU A 56 -20.66 -4.76 13.56
CA GLU A 56 -21.54 -3.91 12.77
C GLU A 56 -20.72 -3.10 11.76
N PHE A 57 -21.11 -3.19 10.49
CA PHE A 57 -20.46 -2.49 9.38
C PHE A 57 -21.38 -1.38 8.91
N ILE A 58 -21.05 -0.13 9.25
CA ILE A 58 -21.87 1.04 8.91
C ILE A 58 -21.20 1.77 7.75
N SER A 59 -21.80 1.67 6.56
CA SER A 59 -21.41 2.49 5.41
C SER A 59 -21.76 3.95 5.70
N LYS A 60 -20.81 4.89 5.52
CA LYS A 60 -21.04 6.33 5.77
C LYS A 60 -22.15 6.94 4.90
N GLY A 61 -22.65 6.22 3.89
CA GLY A 61 -23.80 6.63 3.08
C GLY A 61 -25.18 6.51 3.77
N ASP A 62 -25.31 5.65 4.79
CA ASP A 62 -26.63 5.22 5.30
C ASP A 62 -27.01 5.82 6.68
N GLN A 63 -26.35 6.89 7.13
CA GLN A 63 -26.64 7.50 8.44
C GLN A 63 -26.77 9.02 8.34
N TYR A 64 -27.96 9.50 7.96
CA TYR A 64 -28.40 10.86 8.30
C TYR A 64 -28.99 10.86 9.71
N HIS A 65 -28.12 10.97 10.71
CA HIS A 65 -28.47 11.53 11.99
C HIS A 65 -27.65 12.81 12.19
N GLU A 66 -28.32 13.95 12.03
CA GLU A 66 -27.80 15.28 12.33
C GLU A 66 -27.65 15.44 13.85
N SER A 67 -26.60 14.83 14.40
CA SER A 67 -26.08 15.22 15.70
C SER A 67 -24.96 16.22 15.44
N GLN A 68 -25.13 17.46 15.91
CA GLN A 68 -24.08 18.48 15.88
C GLN A 68 -22.91 18.04 16.77
N SER A 69 -22.10 17.10 16.27
CA SER A 69 -20.88 16.67 16.94
C SER A 69 -19.83 17.75 16.72
N LYS A 70 -19.28 18.26 17.83
CA LYS A 70 -18.12 19.17 17.77
C LYS A 70 -17.04 18.53 16.90
N ALA A 71 -16.53 19.29 15.93
CA ALA A 71 -15.49 18.81 15.03
C ALA A 71 -14.32 18.21 15.83
N LYS A 72 -14.10 16.89 15.66
CA LYS A 72 -13.03 16.19 16.40
C LYS A 72 -11.68 16.77 15.99
N LYS A 73 -10.89 17.20 16.99
CA LYS A 73 -9.52 17.73 16.81
C LYS A 73 -8.52 16.69 16.31
N SER A 74 -8.90 15.41 16.30
CA SER A 74 -8.08 14.34 15.74
C SER A 74 -8.93 13.22 15.12
N SER A 75 -8.39 12.56 14.10
CA SER A 75 -8.96 11.34 13.51
C SER A 75 -7.86 10.31 13.26
N ASN A 76 -8.21 9.04 13.29
CA ASN A 76 -7.32 7.95 12.95
C ASN A 76 -8.07 6.84 12.20
N GLY A 77 -7.32 5.96 11.54
CA GLY A 77 -7.91 4.87 10.79
C GLY A 77 -6.90 4.15 9.93
N LEU A 78 -7.39 3.21 9.13
CA LEU A 78 -6.61 2.52 8.11
C LEU A 78 -6.92 3.09 6.74
N THR A 79 -5.90 3.09 5.89
CA THR A 79 -5.95 3.53 4.49
C THR A 79 -5.21 2.53 3.63
N LEU A 80 -5.69 2.32 2.42
CA LEU A 80 -5.04 1.49 1.41
C LEU A 80 -4.57 2.38 0.26
N ASP A 81 -3.27 2.46 0.07
CA ASP A 81 -2.70 3.08 -1.12
C ASP A 81 -2.68 2.02 -2.23
N ILE A 82 -3.22 2.34 -3.40
CA ILE A 82 -3.11 1.53 -4.62
C ILE A 82 -2.50 2.40 -5.69
N GLY A 83 -1.27 2.08 -6.08
CA GLY A 83 -0.57 2.80 -7.14
C GLY A 83 0.30 1.92 -8.02
N ILE A 84 1.19 2.56 -8.75
CA ILE A 84 2.23 1.94 -9.56
C ILE A 84 3.58 2.58 -9.23
N ASN A 85 4.66 1.83 -9.46
CA ASN A 85 6.02 2.30 -9.35
C ASN A 85 6.64 2.42 -10.74
N THR A 86 7.49 3.41 -10.89
CA THR A 86 8.49 3.54 -11.94
C THR A 86 9.80 3.97 -11.31
N TRP A 87 10.88 3.91 -12.06
CA TRP A 87 12.14 4.53 -11.68
C TRP A 87 12.49 5.68 -12.63
N ILE A 88 13.26 6.62 -12.11
CA ILE A 88 13.77 7.81 -12.80
C ILE A 88 15.29 7.78 -12.68
N GLY A 89 15.98 7.99 -13.81
CA GLY A 89 17.44 8.03 -13.90
C GLY A 89 17.91 7.59 -15.28
N ASP A 90 19.13 8.01 -15.64
CA ASP A 90 19.73 7.81 -16.96
C ASP A 90 20.72 6.63 -17.01
N ASP A 91 20.82 5.85 -15.94
CA ASP A 91 21.69 4.68 -15.89
C ASP A 91 21.11 3.52 -16.73
N ALA A 92 21.94 2.52 -17.06
CA ALA A 92 21.62 1.37 -17.90
C ALA A 92 20.67 0.35 -17.24
N ALA A 93 19.59 0.84 -16.64
CA ALA A 93 18.55 0.04 -16.04
C ALA A 93 17.52 -0.42 -17.08
N PRO A 94 16.87 -1.58 -16.85
CA PRO A 94 15.77 -2.00 -17.70
C PRO A 94 14.61 -0.99 -17.66
N ALA A 95 13.89 -0.81 -18.76
CA ALA A 95 12.62 -0.10 -18.70
C ALA A 95 11.60 -0.88 -17.86
N VAL A 96 10.73 -0.17 -17.12
CA VAL A 96 9.68 -0.76 -16.29
C VAL A 96 8.32 -0.53 -16.92
N LYS A 97 7.54 -1.61 -16.98
CA LYS A 97 6.17 -1.55 -17.48
C LYS A 97 5.25 -0.96 -16.41
N PRO A 98 4.40 0.03 -16.72
CA PRO A 98 3.45 0.58 -15.75
C PRO A 98 2.52 -0.51 -15.20
N TRP A 99 1.91 -1.31 -16.09
CA TRP A 99 0.99 -2.37 -15.68
C TRP A 99 1.73 -3.60 -15.11
N GLY A 100 1.51 -3.86 -13.81
CA GLY A 100 2.13 -4.95 -13.06
C GLY A 100 3.24 -4.51 -12.09
N SER A 101 3.62 -3.23 -12.15
CA SER A 101 4.55 -2.57 -11.23
C SER A 101 3.83 -1.98 -10.01
N TRP A 102 2.86 -2.71 -9.49
CA TRP A 102 1.92 -2.27 -8.46
C TRP A 102 2.58 -1.77 -7.16
N ASN A 103 2.09 -0.68 -6.59
CA ASN A 103 2.48 -0.19 -5.28
C ASN A 103 1.31 -0.23 -4.30
N PRO A 104 0.94 -1.41 -3.77
CA PRO A 104 0.00 -1.45 -2.66
C PRO A 104 0.70 -0.97 -1.38
N ALA A 105 0.00 -0.24 -0.53
CA ALA A 105 0.43 0.03 0.84
C ALA A 105 -0.74 0.03 1.82
N ILE A 106 -0.52 -0.48 3.02
CA ILE A 106 -1.48 -0.43 4.11
C ILE A 106 -0.92 0.53 5.15
N ASN A 107 -1.65 1.59 5.47
CA ASN A 107 -1.19 2.62 6.38
C ASN A 107 -2.22 2.83 7.50
N TYR A 108 -1.74 2.84 8.74
CA TYR A 108 -2.43 3.48 9.85
C TYR A 108 -2.12 4.97 9.82
N HIS A 109 -3.14 5.81 9.83
CA HIS A 109 -2.97 7.26 9.88
C HIS A 109 -3.48 7.83 11.20
N TYR A 110 -2.83 8.88 11.67
CA TYR A 110 -3.29 9.77 12.71
C TYR A 110 -3.26 11.20 12.17
N THR A 111 -4.40 11.88 12.18
CA THR A 111 -4.54 13.25 11.69
C THR A 111 -4.86 14.17 12.86
N PHE A 112 -3.99 15.13 13.12
CA PHE A 112 -4.22 16.21 14.07
C PHE A 112 -4.76 17.44 13.31
N LYS A 113 -5.83 18.06 13.81
CA LYS A 113 -6.54 19.17 13.16
C LYS A 113 -6.55 20.42 14.04
N PRO A 114 -5.45 21.19 14.09
CA PRO A 114 -5.38 22.37 14.94
C PRO A 114 -6.24 23.54 14.42
N SER A 115 -6.59 23.56 13.13
CA SER A 115 -7.52 24.53 12.54
C SER A 115 -8.45 23.86 11.53
N LYS A 116 -9.44 24.60 11.03
CA LYS A 116 -10.40 24.09 10.03
C LYS A 116 -9.75 23.79 8.67
N ASN A 117 -8.69 24.51 8.33
CA ASN A 117 -8.06 24.49 7.01
C ASN A 117 -6.68 23.83 7.02
N PHE A 118 -6.20 23.40 8.19
CA PHE A 118 -4.89 22.78 8.33
C PHE A 118 -4.99 21.49 9.14
N ASN A 119 -4.44 20.44 8.57
CA ASN A 119 -4.30 19.12 9.17
C ASN A 119 -2.81 18.74 9.18
N LEU A 120 -2.40 18.00 10.19
CA LEU A 120 -1.12 17.31 10.23
C LEU A 120 -1.39 15.80 10.27
N LYS A 121 -1.20 15.14 9.13
CA LYS A 121 -1.40 13.70 8.97
C LYS A 121 -0.06 12.99 9.14
N SER A 122 0.01 12.09 10.11
CA SER A 122 1.14 11.16 10.27
C SER A 122 0.68 9.75 9.90
N THR A 123 1.52 9.00 9.18
CA THR A 123 1.18 7.63 8.78
C THR A 123 2.29 6.66 9.18
N LEU A 124 1.90 5.47 9.65
CA LEU A 124 2.78 4.32 9.85
C LEU A 124 2.19 3.16 9.05
N GLY A 125 2.97 2.54 8.17
CA GLY A 125 2.43 1.53 7.27
C GLY A 125 3.45 0.62 6.63
N VAL A 126 2.98 -0.28 5.77
CA VAL A 126 3.82 -1.15 4.96
C VAL A 126 3.45 -1.00 3.50
N SER A 127 4.46 -0.84 2.63
CA SER A 127 4.26 -0.76 1.19
C SER A 127 5.09 -1.81 0.45
N TRP A 128 4.62 -2.24 -0.72
CA TRP A 128 5.35 -3.14 -1.61
C TRP A 128 5.70 -2.45 -2.91
N TYR A 129 7.00 -2.23 -3.10
CA TYR A 129 7.58 -1.80 -4.36
C TYR A 129 7.74 -2.99 -5.29
N ASN A 130 7.44 -2.76 -6.55
CA ASN A 130 7.30 -3.78 -7.56
C ASN A 130 7.67 -3.15 -8.88
N PHE A 131 8.77 -3.58 -9.48
CA PHE A 131 9.29 -3.06 -10.73
C PHE A 131 9.30 -4.20 -11.74
N LYS A 132 8.29 -4.25 -12.61
CA LYS A 132 8.16 -5.28 -13.64
C LYS A 132 8.83 -4.80 -14.92
N PHE A 133 9.78 -5.56 -15.44
CA PHE A 133 10.54 -5.14 -16.61
C PHE A 133 9.70 -5.24 -17.89
N GLU A 134 9.98 -4.33 -18.82
CA GLU A 134 9.39 -4.36 -20.16
C GLU A 134 9.92 -5.55 -20.96
N ASN A 135 11.25 -5.74 -20.97
CA ASN A 135 11.86 -6.94 -21.52
C ASN A 135 11.59 -8.13 -20.58
N ARG A 136 10.76 -9.07 -21.04
CA ARG A 136 10.32 -10.22 -20.24
C ARG A 136 11.36 -11.33 -20.17
N ASN A 137 12.34 -11.34 -21.07
CA ASN A 137 13.43 -12.33 -21.13
C ASN A 137 14.62 -11.93 -20.25
N LEU A 138 14.66 -10.67 -19.82
CA LEU A 138 15.73 -10.16 -18.98
C LEU A 138 15.50 -10.56 -17.52
N GLN A 139 16.36 -11.39 -16.98
CA GLN A 139 16.32 -11.85 -15.60
C GLN A 139 17.27 -11.00 -14.73
N ALA A 140 16.76 -10.48 -13.63
CA ALA A 140 17.60 -9.90 -12.58
C ALA A 140 18.14 -11.00 -11.67
N LEU A 141 19.46 -11.09 -11.56
CA LEU A 141 20.16 -12.01 -10.66
C LEU A 141 20.99 -11.21 -9.65
N ARG A 142 21.13 -11.77 -8.45
CA ARG A 142 22.02 -11.27 -7.42
C ARG A 142 23.42 -11.83 -7.66
N GLY A 143 24.33 -11.04 -8.23
CA GLY A 143 25.74 -11.39 -8.38
C GLY A 143 26.54 -11.19 -7.09
N ASN A 144 27.85 -11.52 -7.15
CA ASN A 144 28.77 -11.32 -6.04
C ASN A 144 29.06 -9.83 -5.80
N GLU A 145 29.21 -9.06 -6.88
CA GLU A 145 29.59 -7.65 -6.82
C GLU A 145 28.39 -6.71 -6.87
N GLY A 146 27.24 -7.17 -7.35
CA GLY A 146 26.02 -6.37 -7.47
C GLY A 146 24.92 -7.07 -8.26
N LEU A 147 23.87 -6.33 -8.57
CA LEU A 147 22.76 -6.77 -9.40
C LEU A 147 23.23 -6.90 -10.85
N ILE A 148 22.93 -8.04 -11.46
CA ILE A 148 23.20 -8.28 -12.88
C ILE A 148 21.90 -8.56 -13.61
N PHE A 149 21.77 -8.04 -14.82
CA PHE A 149 20.64 -8.30 -15.70
C PHE A 149 21.14 -9.14 -16.87
N VAL A 150 20.62 -10.36 -16.98
CA VAL A 150 21.04 -11.30 -18.02
C VAL A 150 19.84 -11.73 -18.84
N GLU A 151 20.04 -11.92 -20.14
CA GLU A 151 19.03 -12.62 -20.94
C GLU A 151 19.03 -14.09 -20.57
N HIS A 152 17.85 -14.61 -20.27
CA HIS A 152 17.72 -16.00 -19.87
C HIS A 152 17.93 -16.92 -21.09
N PRO A 153 18.81 -17.94 -21.01
CA PRO A 153 19.23 -18.74 -22.17
C PRO A 153 18.14 -19.68 -22.70
N SER A 154 17.07 -19.95 -21.93
CA SER A 154 16.08 -20.99 -22.25
C SER A 154 14.63 -20.46 -22.23
N GLY A 155 14.02 -20.35 -23.40
CA GLY A 155 12.57 -20.15 -23.55
C GLY A 155 12.07 -18.70 -23.49
N THR A 156 10.78 -18.52 -23.80
CA THR A 156 10.14 -17.21 -23.84
C THR A 156 9.78 -16.75 -22.43
N GLY A 157 10.49 -15.75 -21.93
CA GLY A 157 10.19 -15.05 -20.69
C GLY A 157 8.80 -14.44 -20.72
N THR A 158 8.03 -14.72 -19.67
CA THR A 158 6.65 -14.25 -19.51
C THR A 158 6.55 -13.11 -18.50
N LYS A 159 7.39 -13.12 -17.46
CA LYS A 159 7.40 -12.07 -16.42
C LYS A 159 8.77 -12.01 -15.75
N SER A 160 9.36 -10.83 -15.74
CA SER A 160 10.53 -10.50 -14.92
C SER A 160 10.25 -9.29 -14.05
N LYS A 161 10.68 -9.33 -12.78
CA LYS A 161 10.34 -8.32 -11.78
C LYS A 161 11.27 -8.33 -10.57
N ILE A 162 11.64 -7.15 -10.09
CA ILE A 162 12.19 -6.96 -8.74
C ILE A 162 11.09 -6.42 -7.81
N SER A 163 11.07 -6.89 -6.57
CA SER A 163 10.13 -6.41 -5.56
C SER A 163 10.84 -6.16 -4.24
N ALA A 164 10.41 -5.15 -3.50
CA ALA A 164 10.89 -4.83 -2.16
C ALA A 164 9.72 -4.38 -1.28
N SER A 165 9.74 -4.71 0.00
CA SER A 165 8.73 -4.30 0.98
C SER A 165 9.36 -3.40 2.02
N TYR A 166 8.66 -2.35 2.43
CA TYR A 166 9.14 -1.33 3.36
C TYR A 166 8.11 -1.04 4.44
N ALA A 167 8.55 -0.91 5.68
CA ALA A 167 7.81 -0.20 6.72
C ALA A 167 8.05 1.30 6.53
N ASN A 168 7.00 2.11 6.55
CA ASN A 168 7.04 3.53 6.21
C ASN A 168 6.52 4.38 7.35
N LEU A 169 7.12 5.55 7.50
CA LEU A 169 6.66 6.64 8.35
C LEU A 169 6.56 7.90 7.49
N THR A 170 5.41 8.58 7.52
CA THR A 170 5.20 9.87 6.83
C THR A 170 4.70 10.91 7.82
N VAL A 171 5.13 12.16 7.64
CA VAL A 171 4.50 13.33 8.24
C VAL A 171 4.08 14.27 7.11
N LEU A 172 2.80 14.60 7.05
CA LEU A 172 2.18 15.31 5.94
C LEU A 172 1.35 16.49 6.48
N PRO A 173 1.93 17.70 6.50
CA PRO A 173 1.15 18.93 6.60
C PRO A 173 0.21 19.03 5.39
N THR A 174 -1.08 19.22 5.65
CA THR A 174 -2.12 19.26 4.64
C THR A 174 -2.98 20.50 4.85
N ILE A 175 -3.11 21.30 3.79
CA ILE A 175 -4.09 22.37 3.72
C ILE A 175 -5.37 21.85 3.05
N GLN A 176 -6.52 22.30 3.54
CA GLN A 176 -7.82 21.96 2.97
C GLN A 176 -8.70 23.19 2.85
N THR A 177 -9.57 23.19 1.84
CA THR A 177 -10.58 24.24 1.67
C THR A 177 -11.61 24.19 2.80
N THR A 178 -12.27 25.32 3.05
CA THR A 178 -13.23 25.46 4.15
C THR A 178 -14.45 24.53 3.98
N ASN A 179 -14.79 24.17 2.75
CA ASN A 179 -15.81 23.17 2.42
C ASN A 179 -15.30 21.73 2.44
N GLY A 180 -13.99 21.49 2.61
CA GLY A 180 -13.37 20.16 2.63
C GLY A 180 -13.23 19.48 1.27
N ASN A 181 -13.72 20.08 0.18
CA ASN A 181 -13.75 19.44 -1.14
C ASN A 181 -12.37 19.34 -1.80
N PHE A 182 -11.42 20.18 -1.41
CA PHE A 182 -10.06 20.14 -1.94
C PHE A 182 -9.07 20.11 -0.80
N SER A 183 -8.05 19.27 -0.94
CA SER A 183 -6.92 19.23 -0.02
C SER A 183 -5.61 19.02 -0.76
N PHE A 184 -4.55 19.61 -0.23
CA PHE A 184 -3.19 19.42 -0.71
C PHE A 184 -2.27 19.26 0.48
N GLY A 185 -1.48 18.20 0.49
CA GLY A 185 -0.44 17.99 1.50
C GLY A 185 0.86 17.58 0.87
N ALA A 186 1.97 18.03 1.45
CA ALA A 186 3.29 17.64 1.04
C ALA A 186 4.21 17.57 2.25
N GLY A 187 5.01 16.52 2.36
CA GLY A 187 5.84 16.31 3.53
C GLY A 187 6.79 15.13 3.39
N PRO A 188 7.74 15.01 4.32
CA PRO A 188 8.74 13.96 4.27
C PRO A 188 8.14 12.60 4.57
N TYR A 189 8.71 11.57 3.94
CA TYR A 189 8.57 10.20 4.39
C TYR A 189 9.92 9.51 4.47
N MET A 190 9.95 8.45 5.26
CA MET A 190 11.07 7.53 5.35
C MET A 190 10.55 6.10 5.40
N GLY A 191 11.40 5.14 5.04
CA GLY A 191 11.06 3.74 5.14
C GLY A 191 12.25 2.82 5.36
N TYR A 192 12.00 1.71 6.02
CA TYR A 192 12.98 0.66 6.30
C TYR A 192 12.57 -0.65 5.62
N ARG A 193 13.52 -1.27 4.92
CA ARG A 193 13.28 -2.46 4.10
C ARG A 193 13.02 -3.67 4.98
N LEU A 194 11.86 -4.29 4.79
CA LEU A 194 11.45 -5.53 5.44
C LEU A 194 11.89 -6.77 4.64
N GLY A 195 12.07 -6.61 3.33
CA GLY A 195 12.47 -7.71 2.45
C GLY A 195 12.48 -7.31 0.99
N GLY A 196 12.91 -8.24 0.14
CA GLY A 196 12.85 -8.09 -1.30
C GLY A 196 13.20 -9.39 -2.01
N ARG A 197 12.80 -9.46 -3.28
CA ARG A 197 12.96 -10.65 -4.11
C ARG A 197 12.99 -10.32 -5.59
N GLY A 198 13.76 -11.09 -6.34
CA GLY A 198 13.65 -11.18 -7.78
C GLY A 198 12.66 -12.27 -8.14
N LYS A 199 11.87 -12.06 -9.20
CA LYS A 199 10.96 -13.05 -9.75
C LYS A 199 11.09 -13.11 -11.25
N PHE A 200 11.38 -14.30 -11.75
CA PHE A 200 11.41 -14.61 -13.17
C PHE A 200 10.46 -15.76 -13.48
N VAL A 201 9.80 -15.68 -14.64
CA VAL A 201 8.82 -16.68 -15.08
C VAL A 201 9.01 -16.85 -16.58
N TYR A 202 9.22 -18.09 -17.00
CA TYR A 202 9.39 -18.47 -18.40
C TYR A 202 8.56 -19.72 -18.71
N ARG A 203 8.51 -20.06 -20.00
CA ARG A 203 7.97 -21.33 -20.48
C ARG A 203 9.14 -22.22 -20.91
N ASP A 204 9.16 -23.45 -20.43
CA ASP A 204 10.16 -24.44 -20.84
C ASP A 204 9.87 -24.98 -22.28
N PRO A 205 10.76 -25.78 -22.88
CA PRO A 205 10.52 -26.36 -24.21
C PRO A 205 9.27 -27.24 -24.31
N GLN A 206 8.77 -27.76 -23.18
CA GLN A 206 7.53 -28.54 -23.06
C GLN A 206 6.29 -27.65 -22.80
N ASN A 207 6.44 -26.33 -22.91
CA ASN A 207 5.40 -25.31 -22.69
C ASN A 207 4.85 -25.24 -21.25
N ASN A 208 5.54 -25.83 -20.27
CA ASN A 208 5.19 -25.70 -18.87
C ASN A 208 5.69 -24.36 -18.32
N ARG A 209 4.92 -23.79 -17.39
CA ARG A 209 5.23 -22.50 -16.79
C ARG A 209 6.11 -22.67 -15.55
N VAL A 210 7.37 -22.29 -15.66
CA VAL A 210 8.35 -22.34 -14.57
C VAL A 210 8.45 -20.98 -13.88
N ARG A 211 8.64 -20.97 -12.56
CA ARG A 211 8.78 -19.74 -11.74
C ARG A 211 10.05 -19.83 -10.92
N GLU A 212 10.96 -18.90 -11.14
CA GLU A 212 12.19 -18.76 -10.38
C GLU A 212 12.10 -17.54 -9.46
N PHE A 213 12.54 -17.73 -8.23
CA PHE A 213 12.59 -16.67 -7.25
C PHE A 213 14.01 -16.53 -6.72
N GLN A 214 14.51 -15.30 -6.76
CA GLN A 214 15.78 -14.95 -6.14
C GLN A 214 15.50 -14.31 -4.78
N MET A 215 15.82 -15.04 -3.71
CA MET A 215 15.79 -14.51 -2.35
C MET A 215 17.06 -13.69 -2.10
N GLY A 216 17.01 -12.73 -1.17
CA GLY A 216 18.18 -11.90 -0.83
C GLY A 216 18.05 -10.43 -1.21
N ASN A 217 16.83 -9.90 -1.24
CA ASN A 217 16.50 -8.46 -1.34
C ASN A 217 16.90 -7.76 -2.65
N MET A 218 17.61 -8.43 -3.55
CA MET A 218 18.08 -7.89 -4.84
C MET A 218 18.87 -6.59 -4.71
N PHE A 219 19.62 -6.45 -3.60
CA PHE A 219 20.33 -5.22 -3.25
C PHE A 219 19.43 -3.97 -3.17
N ALA A 220 18.12 -4.12 -2.94
CA ALA A 220 17.27 -2.97 -2.68
C ALA A 220 17.73 -2.23 -1.42
N THR A 221 17.69 -0.90 -1.43
CA THR A 221 18.21 -0.05 -0.35
C THR A 221 17.48 -0.31 0.97
N ASP A 222 18.23 -0.34 2.06
CA ASP A 222 17.73 -0.72 3.39
C ASP A 222 16.93 0.42 4.03
N PHE A 223 17.42 1.64 3.91
CA PHE A 223 16.74 2.86 4.34
C PHE A 223 16.46 3.75 3.15
N ARG A 224 15.21 4.20 3.01
CA ARG A 224 14.81 5.16 1.99
C ARG A 224 14.17 6.39 2.62
N TYR A 225 14.28 7.51 1.95
CA TYR A 225 13.63 8.76 2.33
C TYR A 225 13.28 9.58 1.10
N GLY A 226 12.27 10.41 1.25
CA GLY A 226 11.74 11.14 0.10
C GLY A 226 10.65 12.12 0.47
N LEU A 227 10.00 12.63 -0.56
CA LEU A 227 8.84 13.52 -0.45
C LEU A 227 7.57 12.80 -0.87
N ARG A 228 6.55 12.88 -0.02
CA ARG A 228 5.18 12.44 -0.33
C ARG A 228 4.31 13.66 -0.53
N ALA A 229 3.52 13.66 -1.60
CA ALA A 229 2.48 14.64 -1.87
C ALA A 229 1.13 13.94 -2.00
N GLU A 230 0.07 14.59 -1.52
CA GLU A 230 -1.32 14.12 -1.63
C GLU A 230 -2.21 15.26 -2.14
N ILE A 231 -3.07 14.96 -3.11
CA ILE A 231 -4.10 15.88 -3.62
C ILE A 231 -5.45 15.18 -3.46
N GLY A 232 -6.32 15.73 -2.61
CA GLY A 232 -7.68 15.25 -2.41
C GLY A 232 -8.70 16.10 -3.14
N VAL A 233 -9.62 15.47 -3.86
CA VAL A 233 -10.81 16.09 -4.48
C VAL A 233 -12.03 15.25 -4.12
N GLY A 234 -12.92 15.77 -3.27
CA GLY A 234 -14.05 15.02 -2.73
C GLY A 234 -13.58 13.78 -1.96
N ASP A 235 -14.09 12.61 -2.35
CA ASP A 235 -13.75 11.33 -1.72
C ASP A 235 -12.50 10.65 -2.32
N VAL A 236 -11.89 11.24 -3.35
CA VAL A 236 -10.74 10.67 -4.03
C VAL A 236 -9.48 11.42 -3.64
N THR A 237 -8.47 10.69 -3.16
CA THR A 237 -7.15 11.26 -2.89
C THR A 237 -6.09 10.60 -3.75
N LEU A 238 -5.37 11.41 -4.52
CA LEU A 238 -4.18 11.01 -5.26
C LEU A 238 -2.95 11.16 -4.37
N TYR A 239 -1.98 10.26 -4.52
CA TYR A 239 -0.67 10.42 -3.89
C TYR A 239 0.46 10.28 -4.91
N VAL A 240 1.59 10.91 -4.60
CA VAL A 240 2.87 10.73 -5.28
C VAL A 240 3.95 10.62 -4.20
N ASN A 241 4.87 9.67 -4.35
CA ASN A 241 6.07 9.51 -3.56
C ASN A 241 7.28 9.57 -4.49
N TYR A 242 8.30 10.32 -4.11
CA TYR A 242 9.59 10.36 -4.80
C TYR A 242 10.71 10.06 -3.81
N ASP A 243 11.43 8.96 -4.02
CA ASP A 243 12.61 8.57 -3.24
C ASP A 243 13.79 9.46 -3.66
N PHE A 244 14.44 10.14 -2.71
CA PHE A 244 15.62 10.96 -2.97
C PHE A 244 16.90 10.13 -3.10
N ASN A 245 16.93 8.95 -2.47
CA ASN A 245 18.03 8.02 -2.57
C ASN A 245 17.79 6.97 -3.68
N GLU A 246 18.88 6.31 -4.08
CA GLU A 246 18.84 5.24 -5.07
C GLU A 246 18.05 4.02 -4.56
N THR A 247 17.38 3.34 -5.49
CA THR A 247 16.54 2.14 -5.28
C THR A 247 17.37 0.95 -4.84
N PHE A 248 18.62 0.91 -5.30
CA PHE A 248 19.60 -0.12 -4.97
C PHE A 248 20.70 0.45 -4.08
N GLN A 249 21.33 -0.44 -3.30
CA GLN A 249 22.48 -0.10 -2.48
C GLN A 249 23.63 0.43 -3.35
N GLU A 250 24.45 1.29 -2.75
CA GLU A 250 25.56 1.98 -3.43
C GLU A 250 26.48 0.99 -4.16
N ASN A 251 26.74 1.24 -5.44
CA ASN A 251 27.55 0.40 -6.33
C ASN A 251 27.07 -1.06 -6.47
N LYS A 252 25.81 -1.36 -6.08
CA LYS A 252 25.21 -2.71 -6.19
C LYS A 252 24.11 -2.80 -7.24
N GLY A 253 23.82 -1.73 -7.97
CA GLY A 253 22.84 -1.73 -9.04
C GLY A 253 22.83 -0.38 -9.76
N PRO A 254 21.93 -0.21 -10.73
CA PRO A 254 21.80 1.04 -11.45
C PRO A 254 21.36 2.20 -10.55
N LYS A 255 21.88 3.39 -10.83
CA LYS A 255 21.57 4.63 -10.10
C LYS A 255 20.21 5.17 -10.50
N LEU A 256 19.19 4.68 -9.81
CA LEU A 256 17.79 4.98 -10.10
C LEU A 256 17.03 5.39 -8.85
N ASN A 257 16.26 6.45 -8.95
CA ASN A 257 15.32 6.88 -7.92
C ASN A 257 13.94 6.31 -8.19
N ALA A 258 13.25 5.83 -7.16
CA ALA A 258 11.90 5.33 -7.31
C ALA A 258 10.87 6.46 -7.27
N LEU A 259 9.88 6.38 -8.15
CA LEU A 259 8.69 7.21 -8.14
C LEU A 259 7.47 6.28 -8.02
N SER A 260 6.58 6.55 -7.06
CA SER A 260 5.30 5.86 -6.97
C SER A 260 4.14 6.83 -6.94
N PHE A 261 3.04 6.48 -7.58
CA PHE A 261 1.84 7.32 -7.60
C PHE A 261 0.58 6.48 -7.77
N GLY A 262 -0.54 6.98 -7.27
CA GLY A 262 -1.80 6.27 -7.31
C GLY A 262 -2.88 6.94 -6.47
N PHE A 263 -3.81 6.13 -5.98
CA PHE A 263 -4.95 6.55 -5.18
C PHE A 263 -4.85 6.03 -3.75
N ILE A 264 -5.39 6.80 -2.81
CA ILE A 264 -5.62 6.38 -1.44
C ILE A 264 -7.11 6.07 -1.31
N LEU A 265 -7.40 4.87 -0.82
CA LEU A 265 -8.74 4.41 -0.46
C LEU A 265 -8.90 4.46 1.06
#